data_AF-A0A6P5MYY6-F1
#
_entry.id   AF-A0A6P5MYY6-F1
#
_cell.length_a   1.000
_cell.length_b   1.000
_cell.length_c   1.000
_cell.angle_alpha   90.00
_cell.angle_beta   90.00
_cell.angle_gamma   90.00
#
_symmetry.space_group_name_H-M   'P 1'
#
loop_
_entity.id
_entity.type
_entity.pdbx_description
1 polymer ?
#
loop_
_entity_poly.entity_id
_entity_poly.type
_entity_poly.pdbx_seq_one_letter_code
_entity_poly.pdbx_strand_id
1 'polypeptide(L)'
;MIGCASQGQGSCTRSTTRTRSRNRPSRVPERCGCGCRPVLRWSGTTTNPDKPFFGCPNYNTRDKTWCGFFLWADDVEEEEEHEGRVDATAVDNEQVRVNLAWRIGKLEADMRTQKSMIQFLGIVVFFTVAAVLIMTLKF
;
A
#
# COMPACT_ATOMS: atom_id res chain seq x y z
N MET A 1 -20.61 -12.85 33.82
CA MET A 1 -19.31 -12.17 34.02
C MET A 1 -18.19 -13.16 33.73
N ILE A 2 -17.53 -13.02 32.59
CA ILE A 2 -16.41 -13.90 32.20
C ILE A 2 -15.13 -13.26 32.74
N GLY A 3 -14.75 -13.59 33.97
CA GLY A 3 -13.46 -13.18 34.51
C GLY A 3 -12.36 -14.11 33.99
N CYS A 4 -11.21 -13.56 33.59
CA CYS A 4 -10.01 -14.36 33.28
C CYS A 4 -9.50 -15.10 34.52
N ALA A 5 -9.60 -16.42 34.59
CA ALA A 5 -9.00 -17.20 35.67
C ALA A 5 -7.48 -16.98 35.69
N SER A 6 -6.93 -16.66 36.86
CA SER A 6 -5.49 -16.61 37.10
C SER A 6 -4.93 -18.03 36.97
N GLN A 7 -4.39 -18.37 35.80
CA GLN A 7 -3.69 -19.65 35.63
C GLN A 7 -2.32 -19.56 36.28
N GLY A 8 -2.12 -20.41 37.29
CA GLY A 8 -0.84 -20.68 37.92
C GLY A 8 0.18 -21.22 36.92
N GLN A 9 1.45 -21.08 37.30
CA GLN A 9 2.62 -21.50 36.54
C GLN A 9 2.54 -22.99 36.18
N GLY A 10 2.56 -23.29 34.88
CA GLY A 10 2.66 -24.64 34.34
C GLY A 10 3.34 -24.60 32.98
N SER A 11 4.58 -25.11 32.94
CA SER A 11 5.30 -25.38 31.70
C SER A 11 4.54 -26.41 30.85
N CYS A 12 4.46 -26.21 29.53
CA CYS A 12 4.98 -27.18 28.53
C CYS A 12 4.54 -26.88 27.08
N THR A 13 5.53 -27.06 26.21
CA THR A 13 5.48 -27.55 24.81
C THR A 13 4.89 -26.68 23.69
N ARG A 14 5.83 -26.24 22.85
CA ARG A 14 5.71 -25.57 21.55
C ARG A 14 4.98 -26.46 20.52
N SER A 15 3.87 -25.96 19.99
CA SER A 15 3.23 -26.50 18.78
C SER A 15 3.15 -25.38 17.74
N THR A 16 4.06 -25.44 16.75
CA THR A 16 4.19 -24.46 15.68
C THR A 16 3.17 -24.77 14.57
N THR A 17 1.98 -24.19 14.64
CA THR A 17 1.06 -24.17 13.50
C THR A 17 1.33 -22.92 12.66
N ARG A 18 2.00 -23.12 11.52
CA ARG A 18 2.20 -22.13 10.45
C ARG A 18 0.84 -21.68 9.90
N THR A 19 0.33 -20.55 10.37
CA THR A 19 -0.73 -19.79 9.69
C THR A 19 -0.16 -18.47 9.21
N ARG A 20 -0.37 -18.20 7.92
CA ARG A 20 0.13 -17.09 7.10
C ARG A 20 0.36 -15.79 7.90
N SER A 21 1.62 -15.37 7.93
CA SER A 21 2.05 -14.04 8.32
C SER A 21 1.38 -12.97 7.46
N ARG A 22 0.30 -12.37 7.95
CA ARG A 22 0.09 -10.93 7.74
C ARG A 22 0.82 -10.26 8.89
N ASN A 23 2.14 -10.07 8.72
CA ASN A 23 3.00 -9.41 9.70
C ASN A 23 2.78 -7.89 9.70
N ARG A 24 1.53 -7.42 9.76
CA ARG A 24 1.28 -6.07 10.26
C ARG A 24 0.96 -6.23 11.75
N PRO A 25 1.76 -5.65 12.66
CA PRO A 25 1.40 -5.70 14.07
C PRO A 25 0.00 -5.11 14.19
N SER A 26 -0.97 -5.89 14.67
CA SER A 26 -2.21 -5.30 15.15
C SER A 26 -1.78 -4.25 16.15
N ARG A 27 -2.12 -2.98 15.89
CA ARG A 27 -1.69 -1.86 16.75
C ARG A 27 -2.26 -1.98 18.16
N VAL A 28 -3.29 -2.80 18.31
CA VAL A 28 -3.74 -3.35 19.59
C VAL A 28 -2.75 -4.45 20.01
N PRO A 29 -1.99 -4.27 21.11
CA PRO A 29 -1.13 -5.30 21.63
C PRO A 29 -1.90 -6.60 21.86
N GLU A 30 -1.30 -7.75 21.51
CA GLU A 30 -1.93 -9.06 21.72
C GLU A 30 -2.30 -9.29 23.19
N ARG A 31 -1.58 -8.65 24.12
CA ARG A 31 -1.77 -8.77 25.56
C ARG A 31 -1.61 -7.41 26.24
N CYS A 32 -2.50 -7.11 27.19
CA CYS A 32 -2.33 -5.99 28.11
C CYS A 32 -1.28 -6.32 29.19
N GLY A 33 -0.98 -5.36 30.08
CA GLY A 33 -0.06 -5.56 31.21
C GLY A 33 -0.45 -6.68 32.18
N CYS A 34 -1.70 -7.17 32.16
CA CYS A 34 -2.13 -8.37 32.90
C CYS A 34 -1.87 -9.69 32.14
N GLY A 35 -1.25 -9.65 30.96
CA GLY A 35 -1.06 -10.79 30.08
C GLY A 35 -2.34 -11.29 29.40
N CYS A 36 -3.46 -10.58 29.53
CA CYS A 36 -4.75 -10.97 28.93
C CYS A 36 -4.97 -10.24 27.60
N ARG A 37 -5.72 -10.85 26.67
CA ARG A 37 -6.08 -10.21 25.40
C ARG A 37 -7.01 -9.01 25.67
N PRO A 38 -6.71 -7.79 25.19
CA PRO A 38 -7.60 -6.65 25.35
C PRO A 38 -8.99 -6.91 24.74
N VAL A 39 -10.04 -6.32 25.33
CA VAL A 39 -11.43 -6.47 24.90
C VAL A 39 -11.98 -5.16 24.38
N LEU A 40 -12.75 -5.23 23.29
CA LEU A 40 -13.48 -4.09 22.74
C LEU A 40 -14.68 -3.75 23.63
N ARG A 41 -14.83 -2.47 23.97
CA ARG A 41 -15.91 -1.91 24.80
C ARG A 41 -16.38 -0.58 24.20
N TRP A 42 -17.55 -0.13 24.63
CA TRP A 42 -18.14 1.15 24.24
C TRP A 42 -18.09 2.12 25.42
N SER A 43 -17.67 3.36 25.18
CA SER A 43 -17.66 4.40 26.20
C SER A 43 -19.09 4.85 26.51
N GLY A 44 -19.44 4.85 27.80
CA GLY A 44 -20.70 5.41 28.30
C GLY A 44 -20.55 6.82 28.89
N THR A 45 -19.45 7.53 28.58
CA THR A 45 -19.21 8.88 29.12
C THR A 45 -19.92 9.94 28.28
N THR A 46 -20.38 11.01 28.92
CA THR A 46 -21.04 12.15 28.23
C THR A 46 -20.09 12.87 27.27
N THR A 47 -18.78 12.84 27.55
CA THR A 47 -17.74 13.44 26.70
C THR A 47 -17.43 12.61 25.47
N ASN A 48 -17.53 11.27 25.57
CA ASN A 48 -17.22 10.36 24.47
C ASN A 48 -18.35 9.32 24.35
N PRO A 49 -19.57 9.73 23.97
CA PRO A 49 -20.70 8.81 23.87
C PRO A 49 -20.46 7.79 22.76
N ASP A 50 -20.73 6.52 23.07
CA ASP A 50 -20.68 5.41 22.11
C ASP A 50 -19.36 5.30 21.32
N LYS A 51 -18.24 5.78 21.88
CA LYS A 51 -16.93 5.64 21.24
C LYS A 51 -16.31 4.28 21.60
N PRO A 52 -15.90 3.44 20.62
CA PRO A 52 -15.33 2.12 20.89
C PRO A 52 -13.85 2.20 21.32
N PHE A 53 -13.47 1.40 22.32
CA PHE A 53 -12.10 1.31 22.84
C PHE A 53 -11.70 -0.12 23.25
N PHE A 54 -10.41 -0.43 23.15
CA PHE A 54 -9.81 -1.64 23.71
C PHE A 54 -9.37 -1.41 25.15
N GLY A 55 -9.86 -2.25 26.06
CA GLY A 55 -9.56 -2.16 27.49
C GLY A 55 -9.07 -3.46 28.10
N CYS A 56 -8.46 -3.36 29.29
CA CYS A 56 -8.11 -4.54 30.07
C CYS A 56 -9.38 -5.34 30.47
N PRO A 57 -9.43 -6.67 30.27
CA PRO A 57 -10.57 -7.49 30.69
C PRO A 57 -10.87 -7.38 32.19
N ASN A 58 -9.83 -7.25 33.02
CA ASN A 58 -9.93 -7.18 34.48
C ASN A 58 -10.45 -5.83 35.00
N TYR A 59 -10.65 -4.83 34.14
CA TYR A 59 -11.20 -3.53 34.56
C TYR A 59 -12.52 -3.71 35.31
N ASN A 60 -12.62 -3.09 36.49
CA ASN A 60 -13.78 -3.13 37.38
C ASN A 60 -14.27 -4.56 37.75
N THR A 61 -13.39 -5.56 37.67
CA THR A 61 -13.69 -6.93 38.12
C THR A 61 -13.29 -7.06 39.59
N ARG A 62 -14.23 -7.52 40.43
CA ARG A 62 -13.95 -7.78 41.85
C ARG A 62 -12.81 -8.79 41.97
N ASP A 63 -11.93 -8.58 42.96
CA ASP A 63 -10.81 -9.45 43.30
C ASP A 63 -9.70 -9.58 42.23
N LYS A 64 -9.60 -8.61 41.31
CA LYS A 64 -8.52 -8.56 40.30
C LYS A 64 -7.88 -7.19 40.16
N THR A 65 -6.56 -7.15 40.15
CA THR A 65 -5.79 -5.98 39.74
C THR A 65 -5.86 -5.81 38.22
N TRP A 66 -6.15 -4.60 37.76
CA TRP A 66 -6.16 -4.24 36.34
C TRP A 66 -4.99 -3.29 36.04
N CYS A 67 -4.49 -3.31 34.80
CA CYS A 67 -3.22 -2.68 34.44
C CYS A 67 -3.35 -1.31 33.76
N GLY A 68 -4.50 -0.63 33.81
CA GLY A 68 -4.64 0.66 33.13
C GLY A 68 -4.85 0.61 31.62
N PHE A 69 -4.75 -0.55 30.96
CA PHE A 69 -4.73 -0.61 29.49
C PHE A 69 -6.01 -0.03 28.86
N PHE A 70 -5.80 0.93 27.96
CA PHE A 70 -6.82 1.67 27.23
C PHE A 70 -6.26 2.12 25.87
N LEU A 71 -7.01 1.93 24.80
CA LEU A 71 -6.68 2.39 23.44
C LEU A 71 -7.98 2.62 22.65
N TRP A 72 -8.16 3.78 22.00
CA TRP A 72 -9.33 4.01 21.14
C TRP A 72 -9.25 3.16 19.88
N ALA A 73 -10.41 2.71 19.36
CA ALA A 73 -10.44 1.92 18.13
C ALA A 73 -10.25 2.79 16.88
N ASP A 74 -10.80 4.01 16.87
CA ASP A 74 -10.76 4.92 15.70
C ASP A 74 -9.32 5.37 15.35
N ASP A 75 -8.45 5.56 16.36
CA ASP A 75 -7.02 5.89 16.17
C ASP A 75 -6.27 4.76 15.43
N VAL A 76 -6.81 3.54 15.43
CA VAL A 76 -6.26 2.41 14.67
C VAL A 76 -6.71 2.47 13.21
N GLU A 77 -7.95 2.90 12.94
CA GLU A 77 -8.55 2.90 11.60
C GLU A 77 -8.06 4.07 10.73
N GLU A 78 -7.97 5.29 11.28
CA GLU A 78 -7.58 6.49 10.52
C GLU A 78 -6.18 6.39 9.92
N GLU A 79 -5.22 5.79 10.64
CA GLU A 79 -3.88 5.59 10.12
C GLU A 79 -3.76 4.42 9.12
N GLU A 80 -4.63 3.40 9.20
CA GLU A 80 -4.67 2.34 8.20
C GLU A 80 -5.19 2.84 6.85
N GLU A 81 -6.23 3.69 6.86
CA GLU A 81 -6.76 4.33 5.65
C GLU A 81 -5.73 5.27 5.02
N HIS A 82 -5.00 6.03 5.85
CA HIS A 82 -3.99 6.96 5.36
C HIS A 82 -2.77 6.22 4.77
N GLU A 83 -2.25 5.19 5.44
CA GLU A 83 -1.16 4.37 4.88
C GLU A 83 -1.61 3.59 3.62
N GLY A 84 -2.81 3.03 3.61
CA GLY A 84 -3.35 2.32 2.45
C GLY A 84 -3.58 3.23 1.24
N ARG A 85 -4.01 4.48 1.48
CA ARG A 85 -4.13 5.51 0.44
C ARG A 85 -2.78 5.94 -0.11
N VAL A 86 -1.78 6.13 0.76
CA VAL A 86 -0.41 6.48 0.34
C VAL A 86 0.21 5.37 -0.51
N ASP A 87 0.06 4.11 -0.12
CA ASP A 87 0.59 2.96 -0.89
C ASP A 87 -0.13 2.82 -2.25
N ALA A 88 -1.46 2.90 -2.27
CA ALA A 88 -2.24 2.84 -3.51
C ALA A 88 -1.91 3.98 -4.48
N THR A 89 -1.75 5.22 -3.99
CA THR A 89 -1.38 6.36 -4.83
C THR A 89 0.05 6.30 -5.34
N ALA A 90 0.99 5.73 -4.56
CA ALA A 90 2.37 5.53 -5.00
C ALA A 90 2.47 4.48 -6.11
N VAL A 91 1.73 3.37 -5.97
CA VAL A 91 1.69 2.28 -6.97
C VAL A 91 1.06 2.74 -8.28
N ASP A 92 -0.06 3.48 -8.23
CA ASP A 92 -0.73 4.03 -9.41
C ASP A 92 0.18 5.02 -10.15
N ASN A 93 0.81 5.95 -9.43
CA ASN A 93 1.72 6.93 -10.02
C ASN A 93 2.90 6.27 -10.72
N GLU A 94 3.56 5.30 -10.08
CA GLU A 94 4.68 4.60 -10.70
C GLU A 94 4.24 3.83 -11.96
N GLN A 95 3.08 3.15 -11.91
CA GLN A 95 2.53 2.44 -13.07
C GLN A 95 2.21 3.38 -14.25
N VAL A 96 1.65 4.56 -13.96
CA VAL A 96 1.40 5.61 -14.96
C VAL A 96 2.73 6.11 -15.55
N ARG A 97 3.78 6.30 -14.73
CA ARG A 97 5.10 6.73 -15.19
C ARG A 97 5.75 5.74 -16.15
N VAL A 98 5.73 4.43 -15.85
CA VAL A 98 6.31 3.42 -16.76
C VAL A 98 5.53 3.34 -18.08
N ASN A 99 4.19 3.40 -18.03
CA ASN A 99 3.37 3.38 -19.24
C ASN A 99 3.60 4.63 -20.12
N LEU A 100 3.74 5.81 -19.53
CA LEU A 100 4.08 7.03 -20.26
C LEU A 100 5.50 6.97 -20.85
N ALA A 101 6.49 6.54 -20.06
CA ALA A 101 7.87 6.40 -20.53
C ALA A 101 8.00 5.44 -21.72
N TRP A 102 7.30 4.29 -21.67
CA TRP A 102 7.26 3.33 -22.78
C TRP A 102 6.59 3.94 -24.03
N ARG A 103 5.46 4.63 -23.88
CA ARG A 103 4.76 5.28 -24.99
C ARG A 103 5.60 6.38 -25.64
N ILE A 104 6.31 7.18 -24.85
CA ILE A 104 7.23 8.20 -25.33
C ILE A 104 8.36 7.53 -26.13
N GLY A 105 9.03 6.52 -25.56
CA GLY A 105 10.11 5.81 -26.24
C GLY A 105 9.65 5.15 -27.54
N LYS A 106 8.44 4.58 -27.56
CA LYS A 106 7.85 3.99 -28.76
C LYS A 106 7.56 5.04 -29.83
N LEU A 107 6.96 6.17 -29.44
CA LEU A 107 6.66 7.28 -30.35
C LEU A 107 7.94 7.92 -30.92
N GLU A 108 8.99 8.07 -30.11
CA GLU A 108 10.29 8.57 -30.56
C GLU A 108 10.95 7.66 -31.59
N ALA A 109 10.86 6.34 -31.41
CA ALA A 109 11.38 5.36 -32.37
C ALA A 109 10.62 5.41 -33.71
N ASP A 110 9.29 5.52 -33.65
CA ASP A 110 8.44 5.60 -34.83
C ASP A 110 8.67 6.95 -35.56
N MET A 111 8.83 8.06 -34.83
CA MET A 111 9.17 9.38 -35.39
C MET A 111 10.55 9.40 -36.06
N ARG A 112 11.57 8.79 -35.44
CA ARG A 112 12.91 8.67 -36.05
C ARG A 112 12.86 7.90 -37.37
N THR A 113 12.11 6.81 -37.39
CA THR A 113 11.92 5.99 -38.59
C THR A 113 11.17 6.77 -39.68
N GLN A 114 10.09 7.46 -39.32
CA GLN A 114 9.31 8.26 -40.26
C GLN A 114 10.14 9.42 -40.85
N LYS A 115 10.86 10.17 -40.01
CA LYS A 115 11.70 11.28 -40.45
C LYS A 115 12.81 10.80 -41.37
N SER A 116 13.45 9.67 -41.05
CA SER A 116 14.47 9.03 -41.89
C SER A 116 13.90 8.63 -43.24
N MET A 117 12.76 7.93 -43.28
CA MET A 117 12.10 7.50 -44.52
C MET A 117 11.74 8.67 -45.44
N ILE A 118 11.18 9.76 -44.88
CA ILE A 118 10.86 10.97 -45.65
C ILE A 118 12.13 11.62 -46.21
N GLN A 119 13.17 11.73 -45.40
CA GLN A 119 14.45 12.31 -45.82
C GLN A 119 15.09 11.51 -46.97
N PHE A 120 15.11 10.18 -46.87
CA PHE A 120 15.62 9.31 -47.95
C PHE A 120 14.82 9.45 -49.24
N LEU A 121 13.48 9.48 -49.16
CA LEU A 121 12.62 9.67 -50.33
C LEU A 121 12.92 11.00 -51.04
N GLY A 122 13.09 12.10 -50.29
CA GLY A 122 13.43 13.40 -50.86
C GLY A 122 14.78 13.41 -51.58
N ILE A 123 15.79 12.76 -51.01
CA ILE A 123 17.12 12.63 -51.62
C ILE A 123 17.05 11.85 -52.94
N VAL A 124 16.32 10.73 -52.97
CA VAL A 124 16.14 9.92 -54.19
C VAL A 124 15.46 10.74 -55.29
N VAL A 125 14.38 11.45 -54.97
CA VAL A 125 13.67 12.31 -55.94
C VAL A 125 14.56 13.44 -56.46
N PHE A 126 15.41 14.03 -55.61
CA PHE A 126 16.35 15.06 -56.06
C PHE A 126 17.36 14.52 -57.08
N PHE A 127 17.96 13.36 -56.81
CA PHE A 127 18.93 12.74 -57.72
C PHE A 127 18.29 12.32 -59.05
N THR A 128 17.07 11.81 -59.06
CA THR A 128 16.38 11.43 -60.30
C THR A 128 16.09 12.65 -61.17
N VAL A 129 15.61 13.76 -60.59
CA VAL A 129 15.39 15.01 -61.31
C VAL A 129 16.70 15.59 -61.86
N ALA A 130 17.76 15.61 -61.05
CA ALA A 130 19.07 16.09 -61.49
C ALA A 130 19.63 15.25 -62.66
N ALA A 131 19.49 13.93 -62.60
CA ALA A 131 19.92 13.04 -63.68
C ALA A 131 19.15 13.32 -64.98
N VAL A 132 17.82 13.47 -64.91
CA VAL A 132 17.00 13.83 -66.08
C VAL A 132 17.42 15.17 -66.65
N LEU A 133 17.59 16.20 -65.81
CA LEU A 133 18.05 17.52 -66.25
C LEU A 133 19.40 17.46 -66.94
N ILE A 134 20.37 16.76 -66.37
CA ILE A 134 21.70 16.59 -66.97
C ILE A 134 21.59 15.89 -68.32
N MET A 135 20.79 14.83 -68.44
CA MET A 135 20.57 14.12 -69.70
C MET A 135 19.89 15.01 -70.75
N THR A 136 18.92 15.84 -70.36
CA THR A 136 18.23 16.77 -71.28
C THR A 136 19.05 17.98 -71.68
N LEU A 137 20.03 18.39 -70.87
CA LEU A 137 20.93 19.52 -71.15
C LEU A 137 22.22 19.09 -71.87
N LYS A 138 22.58 17.80 -71.80
CA LYS A 138 23.70 17.21 -72.53
C LYS A 138 23.35 16.84 -73.98
N PHE A 139 22.07 16.77 -74.32
CA PHE A 139 21.56 16.65 -75.68
C PHE A 139 21.18 18.03 -76.23
#